data_AF-A0A5N7RIG3-F1
#
_entry.id   AF-A0A5N7RIG3-F1
#
_cell.length_a   1.000
_cell.length_b   1.000
_cell.length_c   1.000
_cell.angle_alpha   90.00
_cell.angle_beta   90.00
_cell.angle_gamma   90.00
#
_symmetry.space_group_name_H-M   'P 1'
#
loop_
_entity.id
_entity.type
_entity.pdbx_description
1 polymer ?
#
loop_
_entity_poly.entity_id
_entity_poly.type
_entity_poly.pdbx_seq_one_letter_code
_entity_poly.pdbx_strand_id
1 'polypeptide(L)'
;MSSAEDTRKILEHWQSAAPNDRLAHLVKDATRAFVRALQMRLNEHHVSFGHWAFLRILWERDGLTQRELSDEAGVMEPTTYSALKAMEALGYVERKHLPGNKKNMYVYLTDRGRALERKLIPLAEEVNRIGIGGLTEDQIDVARKVLLGIIANLAEDEEKAEARSLRIPSTRELSRRVSERVERQRARAPRREAEAGTQAAAPRKKRVAAHDE
;
A
#
# COMPACT_ATOMS: atom_id res chain seq x y z
N MET A 1 -12.04 -0.19 18.39
CA MET A 1 -12.38 -1.31 17.48
C MET A 1 -11.19 -2.25 17.47
N SER A 2 -11.38 -3.50 17.87
CA SER A 2 -10.28 -4.45 18.13
C SER A 2 -9.70 -5.00 16.84
N SER A 3 -8.39 -5.21 16.76
CA SER A 3 -7.71 -5.73 15.56
C SER A 3 -8.22 -7.12 15.15
N ALA A 4 -8.77 -7.89 16.09
CA ALA A 4 -9.39 -9.19 15.84
C ALA A 4 -10.77 -9.07 15.14
N GLU A 5 -11.49 -7.97 15.35
CA GLU A 5 -12.80 -7.74 14.72
C GLU A 5 -12.65 -7.46 13.22
N ASP A 6 -11.61 -6.78 12.77
CA ASP A 6 -11.40 -6.56 11.33
C ASP A 6 -11.06 -7.86 10.60
N THR A 7 -10.24 -8.74 11.20
CA THR A 7 -9.87 -10.02 10.59
C THR A 7 -11.06 -10.98 10.53
N ARG A 8 -11.92 -10.98 11.56
CA ARG A 8 -13.19 -11.74 11.51
C ARG A 8 -14.18 -11.19 10.50
N LYS A 9 -14.30 -9.86 10.37
CA LYS A 9 -15.16 -9.23 9.36
C LYS A 9 -14.72 -9.57 7.93
N ILE A 10 -13.42 -9.72 7.69
CA ILE A 10 -12.90 -10.26 6.43
C ILE A 10 -13.48 -11.67 6.24
N LEU A 11 -13.29 -12.60 7.18
CA LEU A 11 -13.82 -13.97 7.08
C LEU A 11 -15.36 -14.03 6.87
N GLU A 12 -16.12 -13.19 7.57
CA GLU A 12 -17.59 -13.10 7.43
C GLU A 12 -18.03 -12.63 6.02
N HIS A 13 -17.25 -11.74 5.39
CA HIS A 13 -17.48 -11.29 4.01
C HIS A 13 -17.32 -12.42 3.00
N TRP A 14 -16.30 -13.27 3.19
CA TRP A 14 -15.99 -14.39 2.28
C TRP A 14 -16.97 -15.57 2.38
N GLN A 15 -17.60 -15.78 3.53
CA GLN A 15 -18.58 -16.86 3.72
C GLN A 15 -20.00 -16.50 3.25
N SER A 16 -20.31 -15.22 3.00
CA SER A 16 -21.70 -14.78 2.76
C SER A 16 -21.94 -13.86 1.55
N ALA A 17 -20.95 -13.12 1.04
CA ALA A 17 -21.21 -12.04 0.08
C ALA A 17 -20.71 -12.27 -1.36
N ALA A 18 -19.69 -13.12 -1.60
CA ALA A 18 -19.21 -13.41 -2.97
C ALA A 18 -18.37 -14.72 -3.03
N PRO A 19 -18.98 -15.89 -3.32
CA PRO A 19 -18.27 -17.18 -3.35
C PRO A 19 -17.16 -17.31 -4.41
N ASN A 20 -17.14 -16.40 -5.40
CA ASN A 20 -16.24 -16.41 -6.57
C ASN A 20 -15.40 -15.14 -6.68
N ASP A 21 -15.00 -14.56 -5.54
CA ASP A 21 -14.17 -13.37 -5.58
C ASP A 21 -12.75 -13.69 -6.10
N ARG A 22 -12.13 -12.70 -6.75
CA ARG A 22 -10.91 -12.88 -7.53
C ARG A 22 -9.76 -13.28 -6.62
N LEU A 23 -8.88 -14.17 -7.10
CA LEU A 23 -7.67 -14.58 -6.37
C LEU A 23 -6.82 -13.38 -5.89
N ALA A 24 -6.82 -12.26 -6.63
CA ALA A 24 -6.15 -11.02 -6.23
C ALA A 24 -6.65 -10.45 -4.89
N HIS A 25 -7.94 -10.57 -4.57
CA HIS A 25 -8.49 -10.10 -3.31
C HIS A 25 -8.08 -11.03 -2.15
N LEU A 26 -8.07 -12.36 -2.36
CA LEU A 26 -7.55 -13.32 -1.39
C LEU A 26 -6.07 -13.06 -1.08
N VAL A 27 -5.25 -12.83 -2.11
CA VAL A 27 -3.83 -12.49 -1.94
C VAL A 27 -3.66 -11.20 -1.12
N LYS A 28 -4.46 -10.16 -1.44
CA LYS A 28 -4.45 -8.90 -0.71
C LYS A 28 -4.83 -9.08 0.76
N ASP A 29 -5.89 -9.84 1.06
CA ASP A 29 -6.35 -10.03 2.43
C ASP A 29 -5.40 -10.90 3.24
N ALA A 30 -4.84 -11.96 2.64
CA ALA A 30 -3.78 -12.75 3.25
C ALA A 30 -2.57 -11.85 3.58
N THR A 31 -2.15 -10.99 2.64
CA THR A 31 -1.06 -10.03 2.85
C THR A 31 -1.37 -9.10 4.03
N ARG A 32 -2.57 -8.53 4.10
CA ARG A 32 -2.98 -7.66 5.22
C ARG A 32 -2.97 -8.39 6.55
N ALA A 33 -3.39 -9.65 6.58
CA ALA A 33 -3.35 -10.48 7.78
C ALA A 33 -1.91 -10.73 8.25
N PHE A 34 -1.01 -11.13 7.34
CA PHE A 34 0.41 -11.32 7.64
C PHE A 34 1.09 -10.04 8.12
N VAL A 35 0.88 -8.92 7.42
CA VAL A 35 1.44 -7.61 7.80
C VAL A 35 0.97 -7.21 9.20
N ARG A 36 -0.32 -7.40 9.51
CA ARG A 36 -0.88 -7.08 10.82
C ARG A 36 -0.28 -7.96 11.92
N ALA A 37 -0.23 -9.27 11.69
CA ALA A 37 0.31 -10.23 12.65
C ALA A 37 1.79 -9.97 12.97
N LEU A 38 2.58 -9.59 11.95
CA LEU A 38 3.97 -9.22 12.14
C LEU A 38 4.11 -7.84 12.80
N GLN A 39 3.35 -6.83 12.36
CA GLN A 39 3.40 -5.49 12.94
C GLN A 39 3.12 -5.50 14.45
N MET A 40 2.19 -6.33 14.92
CA MET A 40 1.91 -6.50 16.35
C MET A 40 3.15 -6.89 17.14
N ARG A 41 3.96 -7.82 16.61
CA ARG A 41 5.20 -8.30 17.24
C ARG A 41 6.35 -7.31 17.10
N LEU A 42 6.50 -6.69 15.92
CA LEU A 42 7.54 -5.69 15.67
C LEU A 42 7.41 -4.45 16.58
N ASN A 43 6.19 -4.10 16.99
CA ASN A 43 5.93 -2.97 17.88
C ASN A 43 6.66 -3.08 19.23
N GLU A 44 6.85 -4.29 19.74
CA GLU A 44 7.60 -4.54 21.00
C GLU A 44 9.08 -4.13 20.89
N HIS A 45 9.57 -3.97 19.66
CA HIS A 45 10.93 -3.57 19.35
C HIS A 45 11.02 -2.19 18.69
N HIS A 46 9.93 -1.41 18.69
CA HIS A 46 9.83 -0.11 18.04
C HIS A 46 10.21 -0.15 16.55
N VAL A 47 9.78 -1.21 15.86
CA VAL A 47 9.98 -1.40 14.43
C VAL A 47 8.64 -1.36 13.71
N SER A 48 8.50 -0.46 12.74
CA SER A 48 7.36 -0.48 11.82
C SER A 48 7.57 -1.54 10.74
N PHE A 49 6.51 -2.03 10.12
CA PHE A 49 6.60 -2.97 9.00
C PHE A 49 7.42 -2.39 7.84
N GLY A 50 7.33 -1.07 7.63
CA GLY A 50 8.18 -0.36 6.67
C GLY A 50 9.66 -0.40 7.04
N HIS A 51 10.00 -0.16 8.31
CA HIS A 51 11.40 -0.31 8.78
C HIS A 51 11.88 -1.75 8.66
N TRP A 52 11.03 -2.73 8.97
CA TRP A 52 11.33 -4.15 8.81
C TRP A 52 11.69 -4.50 7.37
N ALA A 53 10.95 -4.00 6.37
CA ALA A 53 11.27 -4.23 4.97
C ALA A 53 12.69 -3.77 4.61
N PHE A 54 13.09 -2.57 5.04
CA PHE A 54 14.45 -2.07 4.81
C PHE A 54 15.52 -2.83 5.61
N LEU A 55 15.23 -3.18 6.87
CA LEU A 55 16.15 -3.97 7.70
C LEU A 55 16.43 -5.35 7.07
N ARG A 56 15.40 -6.03 6.55
CA ARG A 56 15.55 -7.32 5.85
C ARG A 56 16.52 -7.22 4.67
N ILE A 57 16.36 -6.18 3.85
CA ILE A 57 17.25 -5.93 2.71
C ILE A 57 18.69 -5.67 3.20
N LEU A 58 18.85 -4.81 4.20
CA LEU A 58 20.17 -4.41 4.69
C LEU A 58 20.92 -5.51 5.46
N TRP A 59 20.21 -6.46 6.10
CA TRP A 59 20.86 -7.62 6.71
C TRP A 59 21.45 -8.57 5.67
N GLU A 60 20.81 -8.69 4.51
CA GLU A 60 21.31 -9.49 3.39
C GLU A 60 22.40 -8.76 2.60
N ARG A 61 22.22 -7.46 2.36
CA ARG A 61 23.16 -6.62 1.61
C ARG A 61 23.20 -5.20 2.17
N ASP A 62 24.24 -4.95 2.98
CA ASP A 62 24.49 -3.64 3.60
C ASP A 62 25.17 -2.66 2.62
N GLY A 63 25.12 -1.36 2.94
CA GLY A 63 25.84 -0.34 2.16
C GLY A 63 25.19 0.02 0.83
N LEU A 64 23.86 -0.05 0.75
CA LEU A 64 23.09 0.31 -0.44
C LEU A 64 22.81 1.80 -0.50
N THR A 65 22.67 2.34 -1.71
CA THR A 65 22.14 3.68 -1.90
C THR A 65 20.65 3.74 -1.58
N GLN A 66 20.15 4.93 -1.24
CA GLN A 66 18.71 5.13 -1.04
C GLN A 66 17.87 4.69 -2.24
N ARG A 67 18.37 4.90 -3.46
CA ARG A 67 17.67 4.48 -4.68
C ARG A 67 17.61 2.96 -4.79
N GLU A 68 18.75 2.28 -4.63
CA GLU A 68 18.78 0.81 -4.64
C GLU A 68 17.87 0.21 -3.56
N LEU A 69 17.82 0.82 -2.37
CA LEU A 69 16.87 0.41 -1.32
C LEU A 69 15.41 0.62 -1.70
N SER A 70 15.11 1.67 -2.47
CA SER A 70 13.74 1.95 -2.93
C SER A 70 13.31 0.91 -3.95
N ASP A 71 14.21 0.62 -4.91
CA ASP A 71 14.01 -0.37 -5.96
C ASP A 71 13.82 -1.77 -5.34
N GLU A 72 14.69 -2.17 -4.41
CA GLU A 72 14.62 -3.47 -3.74
C GLU A 72 13.40 -3.61 -2.82
N ALA A 73 13.01 -2.54 -2.12
CA ALA A 73 11.82 -2.55 -1.27
C ALA A 73 10.49 -2.42 -2.06
N GLY A 74 10.56 -2.15 -3.38
CA GLY A 74 9.37 -1.90 -4.20
C GLY A 74 8.58 -0.67 -3.78
N VAL A 75 9.26 0.36 -3.25
CA VAL A 75 8.63 1.60 -2.79
C VAL A 75 9.28 2.83 -3.42
N MET A 76 8.53 3.92 -3.48
CA MET A 76 9.02 5.17 -4.07
C MET A 76 10.12 5.81 -3.20
N GLU A 77 11.11 6.46 -3.82
CA GLU A 77 12.21 7.14 -3.11
C GLU A 77 11.78 8.10 -1.98
N PRO A 78 10.69 8.90 -2.09
CA PRO A 78 10.23 9.73 -0.96
C PRO A 78 9.77 8.94 0.26
N THR A 79 9.19 7.75 0.06
CA THR A 79 8.80 6.84 1.14
C THR A 79 10.05 6.29 1.81
N THR A 80 11.03 5.85 1.02
CA THR A 80 12.33 5.39 1.51
C THR A 80 13.05 6.47 2.31
N TYR A 81 13.13 7.70 1.79
CA TYR A 81 13.76 8.81 2.50
C TYR A 81 13.16 9.05 3.89
N SER A 82 11.82 9.07 3.95
CA SER A 82 11.11 9.32 5.20
C SER A 82 11.32 8.19 6.22
N ALA A 83 11.29 6.94 5.76
CA ALA A 83 11.56 5.77 6.59
C ALA A 83 13.01 5.75 7.10
N LEU A 84 13.99 5.98 6.21
CA LEU A 84 15.40 6.01 6.57
C LEU A 84 15.73 7.10 7.58
N LYS A 85 15.11 8.28 7.48
CA LYS A 85 15.25 9.34 8.49
C LYS A 85 14.76 8.90 9.86
N ALA A 86 13.65 8.18 9.93
CA ALA A 86 13.14 7.63 11.19
C ALA A 86 14.03 6.49 11.72
N MET A 87 14.51 5.61 10.85
CA MET A 87 15.43 4.53 11.23
C MET A 87 16.78 5.05 11.76
N GLU A 88 17.30 6.13 11.18
CA GLU A 88 18.51 6.80 11.67
C GLU A 88 18.27 7.43 13.05
N ALA A 89 17.13 8.10 13.25
CA ALA A 89 16.76 8.66 14.56
C ALA A 89 16.58 7.58 15.65
N LEU A 90 16.13 6.38 15.27
CA LEU A 90 16.05 5.20 16.15
C LEU A 90 17.40 4.50 16.34
N GLY A 91 18.44 4.96 15.65
CA GLY A 91 19.79 4.41 15.71
C GLY A 91 19.93 3.05 15.03
N TYR A 92 19.06 2.69 14.09
CA TYR A 92 19.13 1.41 13.36
C TYR A 92 20.08 1.46 12.17
N VAL A 93 20.19 2.63 11.54
CA VAL A 93 21.05 2.85 10.37
C VAL A 93 21.84 4.14 10.54
N GLU A 94 22.94 4.24 9.82
CA GLU A 94 23.66 5.48 9.54
C GLU A 94 23.62 5.78 8.05
N ARG A 95 23.53 7.07 7.69
CA ARG A 95 23.58 7.50 6.30
C ARG A 95 24.83 8.34 6.07
N LYS A 96 25.62 7.98 5.07
CA LYS A 96 26.87 8.69 4.73
C LYS A 96 27.12 8.77 3.24
N HIS A 97 27.77 9.86 2.85
CA HIS A 97 28.41 9.96 1.54
C HIS A 97 29.77 9.27 1.58
N LEU A 98 30.14 8.62 0.48
CA LEU A 98 31.47 8.01 0.37
C LEU A 98 32.51 9.05 -0.08
N PRO A 99 33.79 8.88 0.31
CA PRO A 99 34.89 9.67 -0.24
C PRO A 99 34.87 9.60 -1.78
N GLY A 100 34.87 10.74 -2.45
CA GLY A 100 34.84 10.82 -3.91
C GLY A 100 33.45 10.70 -4.56
N ASN A 101 32.40 10.32 -3.82
CA ASN A 101 31.02 10.31 -4.32
C ASN A 101 30.06 11.00 -3.34
N LYS A 102 29.96 12.33 -3.48
CA LYS A 102 29.00 13.18 -2.73
C LYS A 102 27.59 13.17 -3.32
N LYS A 103 27.39 12.55 -4.49
CA LYS A 103 26.08 12.52 -5.15
C LYS A 103 25.17 11.48 -4.50
N ASN A 104 25.73 10.32 -4.16
CA ASN A 104 24.95 9.21 -3.63
C ASN A 104 25.02 9.17 -2.11
N MET A 105 23.87 8.99 -1.48
CA MET A 105 23.76 8.72 -0.04
C MET A 105 23.68 7.20 0.15
N TYR A 106 24.62 6.65 0.91
CA TYR A 106 24.69 5.23 1.24
C TYR A 106 24.17 5.00 2.65
N VAL A 107 23.49 3.89 2.84
CA VAL A 107 22.86 3.50 4.11
C VAL A 107 23.57 2.27 4.63
N TYR A 108 23.97 2.32 5.90
CA TYR A 108 24.63 1.22 6.59
C TYR A 108 23.90 0.87 7.87
N LEU A 109 23.86 -0.40 8.24
CA LEU A 109 23.38 -0.82 9.56
C LEU A 109 24.35 -0.38 10.66
N THR A 110 23.80 0.14 11.75
CA THR A 110 24.53 0.26 13.02
C THR A 110 24.59 -1.10 13.73
N ASP A 111 25.38 -1.22 14.79
CA ASP A 111 25.38 -2.42 15.64
C ASP A 111 24.00 -2.73 16.22
N ARG A 112 23.22 -1.69 16.54
CA ARG A 112 21.83 -1.83 17.01
C ARG A 112 20.94 -2.38 15.89
N GLY A 113 21.08 -1.88 14.66
CA GLY A 113 20.37 -2.40 13.49
C GLY A 113 20.69 -3.87 13.20
N ARG A 114 21.97 -4.26 13.28
CA ARG A 114 22.40 -5.67 13.13
C ARG A 114 21.85 -6.56 14.24
N ALA A 115 21.87 -6.08 15.48
CA ALA A 115 21.38 -6.85 16.63
C ALA A 115 19.86 -7.12 16.58
N LEU A 116 19.09 -6.32 15.85
CA LEU A 116 17.66 -6.55 15.65
C LEU A 116 17.37 -7.82 14.84
N GLU A 117 18.26 -8.25 13.95
CA GLU A 117 18.05 -9.44 13.11
C GLU A 117 17.71 -10.67 13.95
N ARG A 118 18.53 -10.95 14.97
CA ARG A 118 18.35 -12.07 15.89
C ARG A 118 17.07 -12.01 16.71
N LYS A 119 16.45 -10.84 16.83
CA LYS A 119 15.18 -10.64 17.56
C LYS A 119 13.98 -10.74 16.64
N LEU A 120 14.09 -10.18 15.43
CA LEU A 120 12.93 -9.96 14.57
C LEU A 120 12.70 -11.09 13.56
N ILE A 121 13.75 -11.78 13.09
CA ILE A 121 13.60 -12.94 12.20
C ILE A 121 12.72 -14.03 12.84
N PRO A 122 12.94 -14.45 14.10
CA PRO A 122 12.09 -15.47 14.72
C PRO A 122 10.61 -15.09 14.82
N LEU A 123 10.30 -13.79 14.98
CA LEU A 123 8.92 -13.29 15.02
C LEU A 123 8.24 -13.42 13.66
N ALA A 124 8.98 -13.19 12.57
CA ALA A 124 8.48 -13.39 11.21
C ALA A 124 8.27 -14.88 10.90
N GLU A 125 9.19 -15.75 11.33
CA GLU A 125 9.06 -17.20 11.22
C GLU A 125 7.85 -17.73 12.01
N GLU A 126 7.62 -17.21 13.21
CA GLU A 126 6.44 -17.54 14.02
C GLU A 126 5.14 -17.14 13.30
N VAL A 127 5.08 -15.93 12.74
CA VAL A 127 3.91 -15.44 11.98
C VAL A 127 3.65 -16.31 10.76
N ASN A 128 4.70 -16.71 10.02
CA ASN A 128 4.58 -17.63 8.90
C ASN A 128 4.02 -18.98 9.35
N ARG A 129 4.57 -19.56 10.43
CA ARG A 129 4.12 -20.84 10.99
C ARG A 129 2.65 -20.79 11.44
N ILE A 130 2.21 -19.70 12.05
CA ILE A 130 0.80 -19.50 12.42
C ILE A 130 -0.07 -19.42 11.17
N GLY A 131 0.35 -18.65 10.16
CA GLY A 131 -0.43 -18.44 8.93
C GLY A 131 -0.68 -19.70 8.11
N ILE A 132 0.23 -20.68 8.19
CA ILE A 132 0.09 -21.99 7.53
C ILE A 132 -0.46 -23.08 8.46
N GLY A 133 -0.81 -22.75 9.70
CA GLY A 133 -1.26 -23.72 10.70
C GLY A 133 -2.48 -24.50 10.22
N GLY A 134 -2.40 -25.83 10.24
CA GLY A 134 -3.47 -26.72 9.78
C GLY A 134 -3.47 -27.04 8.28
N LEU A 135 -2.51 -26.50 7.51
CA LEU A 135 -2.28 -26.88 6.11
C LEU A 135 -1.26 -28.02 6.01
N THR A 136 -1.42 -28.87 5.01
CA THR A 136 -0.43 -29.90 4.67
C THR A 136 0.71 -29.33 3.83
N GLU A 137 1.84 -30.03 3.78
CA GLU A 137 2.98 -29.65 2.93
C GLU A 137 2.57 -29.55 1.45
N ASP A 138 1.81 -30.52 0.94
CA ASP A 138 1.28 -30.49 -0.43
C ASP A 138 0.43 -29.24 -0.73
N GLN A 139 -0.41 -28.81 0.22
CA GLN A 139 -1.23 -27.60 0.07
C GLN A 139 -0.37 -26.35 0.03
N ILE A 140 0.67 -26.28 0.87
CA ILE A 140 1.63 -25.18 0.89
C ILE A 140 2.42 -25.12 -0.41
N ASP A 141 2.84 -26.27 -0.94
CA ASP A 141 3.59 -26.35 -2.20
C ASP A 141 2.73 -25.96 -3.41
N VAL A 142 1.46 -26.39 -3.44
CA VAL A 142 0.50 -25.94 -4.46
C VAL A 142 0.30 -24.42 -4.36
N ALA A 143 0.10 -23.87 -3.16
CA ALA A 143 -0.05 -22.43 -2.97
C ALA A 143 1.20 -21.66 -3.45
N ARG A 144 2.40 -22.12 -3.08
CA ARG A 144 3.67 -21.55 -3.53
C ARG A 144 3.76 -21.56 -5.05
N LYS A 145 3.48 -22.70 -5.69
CA LYS A 145 3.51 -22.84 -7.16
C LYS A 145 2.54 -21.86 -7.84
N VAL A 146 1.32 -21.74 -7.33
CA VAL A 146 0.30 -20.83 -7.88
C VAL A 146 0.74 -19.37 -7.75
N LEU A 147 1.20 -18.95 -6.56
CA LEU A 147 1.63 -17.58 -6.31
C LEU A 147 2.85 -17.20 -7.17
N LEU A 148 3.84 -18.10 -7.30
CA LEU A 148 5.00 -17.88 -8.17
C LEU A 148 4.58 -17.77 -9.65
N GLY A 149 3.65 -18.61 -10.11
CA GLY A 149 3.10 -18.51 -11.47
C GLY A 149 2.42 -17.17 -11.73
N ILE A 150 1.67 -16.64 -10.76
CA ILE A 150 1.04 -15.31 -10.86
C ILE A 150 2.11 -14.22 -10.97
N ILE A 151 3.14 -14.26 -10.11
CA ILE A 151 4.23 -13.28 -10.13
C ILE A 151 4.94 -13.30 -11.48
N ALA A 152 5.28 -14.48 -12.00
CA ALA A 152 5.94 -14.63 -13.30
C ALA A 152 5.08 -14.07 -14.45
N ASN A 153 3.78 -14.39 -14.48
CA ASN A 153 2.87 -13.90 -15.51
C ASN A 153 2.71 -12.37 -15.48
N LEU A 154 2.66 -11.77 -14.27
CA LEU A 154 2.52 -10.32 -14.12
C LEU A 154 3.82 -9.59 -14.49
N ALA A 155 4.98 -10.14 -14.16
CA ALA A 155 6.26 -9.60 -14.59
C ALA A 155 6.40 -9.61 -16.12
N GLU A 156 6.03 -10.71 -16.78
CA GLU A 156 6.04 -10.79 -18.24
C GLU A 156 5.04 -9.81 -18.90
N ASP A 157 3.86 -9.61 -18.29
CA ASP A 157 2.91 -8.62 -18.76
C ASP A 157 3.44 -7.19 -18.61
N GLU A 158 4.13 -6.86 -17.51
CA GLU A 158 4.74 -5.55 -17.28
C GLU A 158 5.83 -5.25 -18.33
N GLU A 159 6.71 -6.21 -18.63
CA GLU A 159 7.70 -6.08 -19.71
C GLU A 159 7.04 -5.81 -21.09
N LYS A 160 5.96 -6.53 -21.39
CA LYS A 160 5.19 -6.33 -22.63
C LYS A 160 4.43 -5.00 -22.61
N ALA A 161 3.97 -4.54 -21.46
CA ALA A 161 3.27 -3.27 -21.28
C ALA A 161 4.20 -2.08 -21.54
N GLU A 162 5.46 -2.15 -21.09
CA GLU A 162 6.48 -1.16 -21.42
C GLU A 162 6.70 -1.05 -22.93
N ALA A 163 6.78 -2.19 -23.64
CA ALA A 163 6.87 -2.20 -25.10
C ALA A 163 5.65 -1.55 -25.79
N ARG A 164 4.50 -1.51 -25.10
CA ARG A 164 3.25 -0.83 -25.54
C ARG A 164 3.08 0.58 -24.96
N SER A 165 4.10 1.14 -24.31
CA SER A 165 4.07 2.44 -23.62
C SER A 165 3.02 2.55 -22.48
N LEU A 166 2.58 1.42 -21.93
CA LEU A 166 1.76 1.34 -20.73
C LEU A 166 2.68 1.25 -19.51
N ARG A 167 3.05 2.41 -18.94
CA ARG A 167 3.93 2.49 -17.76
C ARG A 167 3.26 3.21 -16.60
N ILE A 168 3.75 2.97 -15.39
CA ILE A 168 3.35 3.72 -14.19
C ILE A 168 3.79 5.19 -14.36
N PRO A 169 2.85 6.15 -14.41
CA PRO A 169 3.20 7.55 -14.51
C PRO A 169 3.78 8.04 -13.18
N SER A 170 4.71 9.00 -13.24
CA SER A 170 5.17 9.67 -12.02
C SER A 170 4.01 10.35 -11.29
N THR A 171 4.11 10.56 -9.98
CA THR A 171 3.07 11.26 -9.21
C THR A 171 2.70 12.61 -9.82
N ARG A 172 3.70 13.39 -10.25
CA ARG A 172 3.49 14.68 -10.94
C ARG A 172 2.75 14.52 -12.27
N GLU A 173 3.11 13.52 -13.05
CA GLU A 173 2.47 13.22 -14.32
C GLU A 173 1.02 12.77 -14.13
N LEU A 174 0.77 11.91 -13.14
CA LEU A 174 -0.57 11.47 -12.76
C LEU A 174 -1.43 12.65 -12.30
N SER A 175 -0.92 13.49 -11.38
CA SER A 175 -1.62 14.69 -10.92
C SER A 175 -1.99 15.61 -12.08
N ARG A 176 -1.07 15.85 -13.03
CA ARG A 176 -1.37 16.63 -14.25
C ARG A 176 -2.48 15.98 -15.09
N ARG A 177 -2.38 14.67 -15.37
CA ARG A 177 -3.39 13.92 -16.14
C ARG A 177 -4.78 14.01 -15.48
N VAL A 178 -4.84 13.92 -14.15
CA VAL A 178 -6.08 14.08 -13.38
C VAL A 178 -6.64 15.49 -13.54
N SER A 179 -5.84 16.53 -13.32
CA SER A 179 -6.27 17.93 -13.48
C SER A 179 -6.80 18.22 -14.88
N GLU A 180 -6.08 17.82 -15.92
CA GLU A 180 -6.52 18.01 -17.32
C GLU A 180 -7.82 17.25 -17.66
N ARG A 181 -8.05 16.09 -17.01
CA ARG A 181 -9.29 15.34 -17.19
C ARG A 181 -10.47 16.06 -16.52
N VAL A 182 -10.26 16.61 -15.33
CA VAL A 182 -11.26 17.41 -14.61
C VAL A 182 -11.61 18.67 -15.41
N GLU A 183 -10.63 19.39 -15.96
CA GLU A 183 -10.88 20.57 -16.79
C GLU A 183 -11.65 20.24 -18.08
N ARG A 184 -11.27 19.16 -18.78
CA ARG A 184 -12.00 18.70 -19.97
C ARG A 184 -13.45 18.30 -19.67
N GLN A 185 -13.70 17.72 -18.50
CA GLN A 185 -15.06 17.39 -18.06
C GLN A 185 -15.88 18.64 -17.72
N ARG A 186 -15.27 19.64 -17.06
CA ARG A 186 -15.92 20.93 -16.79
C ARG A 186 -16.24 21.70 -18.07
N ALA A 187 -15.34 21.70 -19.05
CA ALA A 187 -15.56 22.35 -20.35
C ALA A 187 -16.63 21.66 -21.22
N ARG A 188 -16.90 20.37 -20.99
CA ARG A 188 -17.93 19.59 -21.69
C ARG A 188 -19.29 19.56 -20.99
N ALA A 189 -19.41 20.11 -19.77
CA ALA A 189 -20.69 20.20 -19.08
C ALA A 189 -21.61 21.17 -19.86
N PRO A 190 -22.81 20.74 -20.31
CA PRO A 190 -23.70 21.62 -21.06
C PRO A 190 -24.17 22.78 -20.18
N ARG A 191 -24.22 23.99 -20.75
CA ARG A 191 -24.88 25.19 -20.17
C ARG A 191 -26.39 24.93 -20.03
N ARG A 192 -26.81 24.09 -19.08
CA ARG A 192 -28.23 23.76 -18.84
C ARG A 192 -28.96 24.75 -17.94
N GLU A 193 -28.30 25.81 -17.47
CA GLU A 193 -28.90 26.77 -16.52
C GLU A 193 -29.31 28.11 -17.13
N ALA A 194 -29.12 28.34 -18.44
CA ALA A 194 -29.45 29.64 -19.05
C ALA A 194 -30.89 29.78 -19.60
N GLU A 195 -31.68 28.70 -19.73
CA GLU A 195 -33.01 28.76 -20.38
C GLU A 195 -34.22 28.53 -19.45
N ALA A 196 -34.02 28.22 -18.16
CA ALA A 196 -35.12 27.94 -17.23
C ALA A 196 -35.61 29.16 -16.41
N GLY A 197 -35.14 30.38 -16.71
CA GLY A 197 -35.31 31.55 -15.84
C GLY A 197 -36.37 32.59 -16.23
N THR A 198 -37.15 32.42 -17.30
CA THR A 198 -37.99 33.52 -17.83
C THR A 198 -39.51 33.29 -17.84
N GLN A 199 -40.05 32.19 -17.32
CA GLN A 199 -41.51 32.04 -17.25
C GLN A 199 -42.00 31.47 -15.92
N ALA A 200 -42.33 32.34 -14.97
CA ALA A 200 -43.53 32.25 -14.13
C ALA A 200 -43.56 33.39 -13.10
N ALA A 201 -44.10 34.55 -13.48
CA ALA A 201 -44.58 35.54 -12.52
C ALA A 201 -46.03 35.88 -12.85
N ALA A 202 -46.97 35.31 -12.11
CA ALA A 202 -48.34 35.81 -12.00
C ALA A 202 -48.89 35.47 -10.60
N PRO A 203 -49.31 36.46 -9.78
CA PRO A 203 -49.74 36.23 -8.41
C PRO A 203 -51.28 36.17 -8.31
N ARG A 204 -51.84 35.40 -7.35
CA ARG A 204 -53.17 35.71 -6.80
C ARG A 204 -53.49 35.07 -5.44
N LYS A 205 -53.57 35.99 -4.45
CA LYS A 205 -54.59 36.20 -3.41
C LYS A 205 -54.80 35.17 -2.27
N LYS A 206 -54.53 35.69 -1.07
CA LYS A 206 -54.97 35.29 0.28
C LYS A 206 -56.46 34.92 0.38
N ARG A 207 -56.78 33.94 1.23
CA ARG A 207 -57.97 33.96 2.09
C ARG A 207 -57.74 33.14 3.37
N VAL A 208 -58.30 33.65 4.46
CA VAL A 208 -58.13 33.30 5.88
C VAL A 208 -59.37 32.55 6.39
N ALA A 209 -59.19 31.58 7.31
CA ALA A 209 -60.03 31.22 8.48
C ALA A 209 -59.54 29.84 9.02
N ALA A 210 -59.06 29.67 10.27
CA ALA A 210 -59.80 29.42 11.53
C ALA A 210 -60.70 28.15 11.44
N HIS A 211 -60.71 27.18 12.36
CA HIS A 211 -60.43 27.12 13.80
C HIS A 211 -60.21 25.65 14.24
N ASP A 212 -59.63 25.47 15.43
CA ASP A 212 -59.36 24.20 16.14
C ASP A 212 -60.62 23.52 16.72
N GLU A 213 -60.50 22.21 16.97
CA GLU A 213 -60.95 21.51 18.19
C GLU A 213 -59.77 20.71 18.76
#